data_AF-A0AAP0NZR3-F1
#
_entry.id   AF-A0AAP0NZR3-F1
#
_cell.length_a   1.000
_cell.length_b   1.000
_cell.length_c   1.000
_cell.angle_alpha   90.00
_cell.angle_beta   90.00
_cell.angle_gamma   90.00
#
_symmetry.space_group_name_H-M   'P 1'
#
loop_
_entity.id
_entity.type
_entity.pdbx_description
1 polymer ?
#
loop_
_entity_poly.entity_id
_entity_poly.type
_entity_poly.pdbx_seq_one_letter_code
_entity_poly.pdbx_strand_id
1 'polypeptide(L)'
;MKHIIKISSLLVAIMAFWIGLLETSIVPRSNAWLLPIYLIVSLGCYGLLMVGVGLMRFPTCPQEAGLLQKDIVEAKEFLKQRGVDVGSD
;
A
#
# COMPACT_ATOMS: atom_id res chain seq x y z
N MET A 1 -18.65 -7.81 -18.00
CA MET A 1 -18.25 -9.15 -17.48
C MET A 1 -17.40 -9.96 -18.46
N LYS A 2 -17.82 -10.18 -19.72
CA LYS A 2 -17.05 -10.99 -20.70
C LYS A 2 -15.61 -10.51 -20.95
N HIS A 3 -15.39 -9.19 -21.00
CA HIS A 3 -14.04 -8.63 -21.16
C HIS A 3 -13.12 -8.86 -19.97
N ILE A 4 -13.65 -8.80 -18.76
CA ILE A 4 -12.89 -9.02 -17.51
C ILE A 4 -12.41 -10.48 -17.46
N ILE A 5 -13.29 -11.42 -17.80
CA ILE A 5 -12.94 -12.85 -17.86
C ILE A 5 -11.88 -13.12 -18.92
N LYS A 6 -11.97 -12.45 -20.08
CA LYS A 6 -11.00 -12.58 -21.18
C LYS A 6 -9.62 -12.06 -20.79
N ILE A 7 -9.57 -10.90 -20.13
CA ILE A 7 -8.33 -10.32 -19.60
C ILE A 7 -7.74 -11.21 -18.51
N SER A 8 -8.58 -11.70 -17.59
CA SER A 8 -8.16 -12.61 -16.53
C SER A 8 -7.58 -13.91 -17.08
N SER A 9 -8.19 -14.53 -18.10
CA SER A 9 -7.67 -15.77 -18.66
C SER A 9 -6.35 -15.56 -19.42
N LEU A 10 -6.20 -14.41 -20.08
CA LEU A 10 -4.98 -14.05 -20.80
C LEU A 10 -3.83 -13.81 -19.82
N LEU A 11 -4.13 -13.15 -18.68
CA LEU A 11 -3.18 -12.97 -17.58
C LEU A 11 -2.73 -14.31 -16.99
N VAL A 12 -3.68 -15.24 -16.75
CA VAL A 12 -3.39 -16.58 -16.22
C VAL A 12 -2.53 -17.38 -17.21
N ALA A 13 -2.80 -17.30 -18.51
CA ALA A 13 -2.02 -17.97 -19.54
C ALA A 13 -0.57 -17.45 -19.60
N ILE A 14 -0.39 -16.13 -19.52
CA ILE A 14 0.95 -15.51 -19.50
C ILE A 14 1.72 -15.92 -18.25
N MET A 15 1.07 -15.93 -17.09
CA MET A 15 1.69 -16.37 -15.83
C MET A 15 2.10 -17.85 -15.88
N ALA A 16 1.23 -18.73 -16.38
CA ALA A 16 1.52 -20.16 -16.52
C ALA A 16 2.66 -20.40 -17.52
N PHE A 17 2.70 -19.64 -18.62
CA PHE A 17 3.78 -19.70 -19.60
C PHE A 17 5.12 -19.27 -19.01
N TRP A 18 5.14 -18.17 -18.24
CA TRP A 18 6.34 -17.71 -17.54
C TRP A 18 6.85 -18.70 -16.51
N ILE A 19 5.96 -19.30 -15.72
CA ILE A 19 6.33 -20.34 -14.74
C ILE A 19 6.91 -21.56 -15.47
N GLY A 20 6.27 -22.00 -16.57
CA GLY A 20 6.77 -23.11 -17.38
C GLY A 20 8.12 -22.85 -18.02
N LEU A 21 8.41 -21.61 -18.42
CA LEU A 21 9.73 -21.22 -18.94
C LEU A 21 10.79 -21.15 -17.83
N LEU A 22 10.40 -20.80 -16.62
CA LEU A 22 11.28 -20.75 -15.45
C LEU A 22 11.68 -22.16 -14.99
N GLU A 23 10.73 -23.10 -15.06
CA GLU A 23 10.92 -24.52 -14.81
C GLU A 23 11.94 -25.17 -15.75
N THR A 24 11.94 -24.80 -17.03
CA THR A 24 12.83 -25.42 -18.02
C THR A 24 14.27 -24.93 -17.95
N SER A 25 14.49 -23.73 -17.41
CA SER A 25 15.78 -23.04 -17.50
C SER A 25 16.64 -23.18 -16.25
N ILE A 26 16.06 -23.27 -15.04
CA ILE A 26 16.84 -23.03 -13.80
C ILE A 26 16.46 -23.96 -12.62
N VAL A 27 15.25 -24.52 -12.54
CA VAL A 27 14.72 -25.09 -11.29
C VAL A 27 14.26 -26.55 -11.45
N PRO A 28 14.66 -27.48 -10.57
CA PRO A 28 14.11 -28.83 -10.56
C PRO A 28 12.62 -28.83 -10.19
N ARG A 29 11.82 -29.64 -10.89
CA ARG A 29 10.34 -29.72 -10.78
C ARG A 29 9.76 -29.79 -9.36
N SER A 30 10.54 -30.27 -8.39
CA SER A 30 10.11 -30.32 -6.97
C SER A 30 9.99 -28.93 -6.32
N ASN A 31 10.79 -27.95 -6.77
CA ASN A 31 10.91 -26.64 -6.12
C ASN A 31 10.15 -25.54 -6.87
N ALA A 32 9.71 -25.86 -8.09
CA ALA A 32 8.79 -25.11 -8.93
C ALA A 32 7.67 -24.40 -8.20
N TRP A 33 7.02 -25.15 -7.32
CA TRP A 33 5.81 -24.73 -6.64
C TRP A 33 6.10 -23.77 -5.49
N LEU A 34 7.30 -23.83 -4.91
CA LEU A 34 7.70 -22.91 -3.85
C LEU A 34 8.06 -21.52 -4.39
N LEU A 35 8.51 -21.44 -5.63
CA LEU A 35 8.96 -20.19 -6.26
C LEU A 35 7.89 -19.07 -6.27
N PRO A 36 6.63 -19.31 -6.68
CA PRO A 36 5.59 -18.28 -6.60
C PRO A 36 5.27 -17.88 -5.15
N ILE A 37 5.35 -18.81 -4.19
CA ILE A 37 5.14 -18.49 -2.77
C ILE A 37 6.25 -17.59 -2.25
N TYR A 38 7.52 -17.90 -2.56
CA TYR A 38 8.65 -17.04 -2.19
C TYR A 38 8.56 -15.65 -2.81
N LEU A 39 8.05 -15.54 -4.05
CA LEU A 39 7.85 -14.27 -4.73
C LEU A 39 6.75 -13.44 -4.05
N ILE A 40 5.64 -14.06 -3.64
CA ILE A 40 4.58 -13.38 -2.88
C ILE A 40 5.10 -12.90 -1.52
N VAL A 41 5.85 -13.75 -0.80
CA VAL A 41 6.41 -13.40 0.52
C VAL A 41 7.44 -12.28 0.40
N SER A 42 8.33 -12.34 -0.60
CA SER A 42 9.33 -11.29 -0.83
C SER A 42 8.70 -9.96 -1.24
N LEU A 43 7.67 -9.99 -2.10
CA LEU A 43 6.91 -8.81 -2.48
C LEU A 43 6.17 -8.20 -1.28
N GLY A 44 5.59 -9.04 -0.41
CA GLY A 44 4.96 -8.59 0.84
C GLY A 44 5.96 -7.93 1.79
N CYS A 45 7.14 -8.53 1.96
CA CYS A 45 8.21 -7.96 2.78
C CYS A 45 8.72 -6.63 2.21
N TYR A 46 8.90 -6.55 0.89
CA TYR A 46 9.26 -5.30 0.20
C TYR A 46 8.21 -4.21 0.40
N GLY A 47 6.92 -4.54 0.31
CA GLY A 47 5.83 -3.60 0.57
C GLY A 47 5.84 -3.08 2.01
N LEU A 48 6.01 -3.97 2.99
CA LEU A 48 6.13 -3.59 4.40
C LEU A 48 7.33 -2.67 4.65
N LEU A 49 8.49 -2.98 4.05
CA LEU A 49 9.68 -2.14 4.14
C LEU A 49 9.45 -0.75 3.52
N MET A 50 8.83 -0.68 2.35
CA MET A 50 8.48 0.59 1.70
C MET A 50 7.57 1.45 2.58
N VAL A 51 6.54 0.87 3.18
CA VAL A 51 5.67 1.57 4.14
C VAL A 51 6.45 2.01 5.37
N GLY A 52 7.28 1.13 5.94
CA GLY A 52 8.11 1.45 7.10
C GLY A 52 9.08 2.61 6.85
N VAL A 53 9.78 2.60 5.71
CA VAL A 53 10.66 3.69 5.28
C VAL A 53 9.86 4.98 5.04
N GLY A 54 8.67 4.88 4.44
CA GLY A 54 7.77 6.01 4.24
C GLY A 54 7.36 6.67 5.56
N LEU A 55 7.08 5.88 6.60
CA LEU A 55 6.77 6.38 7.94
C LEU A 55 7.99 6.97 8.64
N MET A 56 9.16 6.34 8.54
CA MET A 56 10.40 6.87 9.12
C MET A 56 10.86 8.16 8.45
N ARG A 57 10.62 8.30 7.14
CA ARG A 57 11.01 9.45 6.33
C ARG A 57 9.88 10.45 6.15
N PHE A 58 8.75 10.24 6.82
CA PHE A 58 7.65 11.18 6.81
C PHE A 58 8.19 12.53 7.32
N PRO A 59 8.19 13.59 6.50
CA PRO A 59 8.70 14.88 6.94
C PRO A 59 7.73 15.42 8.00
N THR A 60 8.04 15.14 9.26
CA THR A 60 7.37 15.80 10.37
C THR A 60 7.86 17.25 10.33
N CYS A 61 7.04 18.16 9.83
CA CYS A 61 7.27 19.59 9.94
C CYS A 61 6.72 20.07 11.29
N PRO A 62 7.51 20.06 12.38
CA PRO A 62 7.00 20.37 13.73
C PRO A 62 6.43 21.80 13.81
N GLN A 63 7.01 22.72 13.04
CA GLN A 63 6.56 24.10 12.98
C GLN A 63 5.18 24.23 12.31
N GLU A 64 4.95 23.52 11.20
CA GLU A 64 3.67 23.55 10.48
C GLU A 64 2.57 22.85 11.27
N ALA A 65 2.89 21.75 11.97
CA ALA A 65 1.96 21.11 12.88
C ALA A 65 1.52 22.06 14.01
N GLY A 66 2.46 22.86 14.56
CA GLY A 66 2.15 23.86 15.57
C GLY A 66 1.30 25.03 15.06
N LEU A 67 1.53 25.48 13.82
CA LEU A 67 0.69 26.49 13.15
C LEU A 67 -0.71 25.95 12.90
N LEU A 68 -0.84 24.74 12.36
CA LEU A 68 -2.12 24.10 12.10
C LEU A 68 -2.94 23.93 13.38
N GLN A 69 -2.31 23.57 14.50
CA GLN A 69 -3.00 23.48 15.80
C GLN A 69 -3.53 24.83 16.27
N LYS A 70 -2.78 25.93 16.05
CA LYS A 70 -3.28 27.28 16.34
C LYS A 70 -4.50 27.64 15.49
N ASP A 71 -4.44 27.35 14.19
CA ASP A 71 -5.55 27.61 13.26
C ASP A 71 -6.81 26.81 13.65
N ILE A 72 -6.64 25.55 14.11
CA ILE A 72 -7.74 24.73 14.61
C ILE A 72 -8.38 25.35 15.87
N VAL A 73 -7.57 25.80 16.83
CA VAL A 73 -8.06 26.45 18.05
C VAL A 73 -8.82 27.75 17.73
N GLU A 74 -8.27 28.58 16.85
CA GLU A 74 -8.91 29.82 16.41
C GLU A 74 -10.26 29.55 15.72
N ALA A 75 -10.29 28.58 14.80
CA ALA A 75 -11.52 28.17 14.12
C ALA A 75 -12.57 27.63 15.11
N LYS A 76 -12.14 26.85 16.12
CA LYS A 76 -13.00 26.30 17.17
C LYS A 76 -13.61 27.43 18.02
N GLU A 77 -12.83 28.43 18.39
CA GLU A 77 -13.33 29.60 19.12
C GLU A 77 -14.31 30.44 18.28
N PHE A 78 -13.99 30.68 17.01
CA PHE A 78 -14.87 31.42 16.09
C PHE A 78 -16.23 30.73 15.94
N LEU A 79 -16.25 29.41 15.80
CA LEU A 79 -17.48 28.61 15.70
C LEU A 79 -18.27 28.61 17.02
N LYS A 80 -17.58 28.54 18.16
CA LYS A 80 -18.20 28.62 19.49
C LYS A 80 -18.87 29.98 19.71
N GLN A 81 -18.25 31.08 19.28
CA GLN A 81 -18.86 32.41 19.31
C GLN A 81 -20.13 32.50 18.45
N ARG A 82 -20.24 31.65 17.42
CA ARG A 82 -21.43 31.54 16.56
C ARG A 82 -22.46 30.53 17.07
N GLY A 83 -22.26 29.95 18.26
CA GLY A 83 -23.18 29.00 18.88
C GLY A 83 -23.10 27.56 18.32
N VAL A 84 -22.04 27.24 17.56
CA VAL A 84 -21.79 25.88 17.06
C VAL A 84 -20.99 25.10 18.11
N ASP A 85 -21.54 24.00 18.61
CA ASP A 85 -20.82 23.09 19.50
C ASP A 85 -19.85 22.23 18.67
N VAL A 86 -18.56 22.40 18.92
CA VAL A 86 -17.48 21.72 18.18
C VAL A 86 -16.84 20.58 18.98
N GLY A 87 -17.44 20.19 20.11
CA GLY A 87 -16.88 19.19 21.02
C GLY A 87 -15.66 19.72 21.79
N SER A 88 -15.58 19.44 23.09
CA SER A 88 -14.38 19.77 23.87
C SER A 88 -13.29 18.73 23.61
N ASP A 89 -12.02 19.16 23.66
CA ASP A 89 -10.84 18.28 23.56
C ASP A 89 -10.92 17.07 24.51
#